data_AF-A0A8H9L364-F1
#
_entry.id   AF-A0A8H9L364-F1
#
_cell.length_a   1.000
_cell.length_b   1.000
_cell.length_c   1.000
_cell.angle_alpha   90.00
_cell.angle_beta   90.00
_cell.angle_gamma   90.00
#
_symmetry.space_group_name_H-M   'P 1'
#
loop_
_entity.id
_entity.type
_entity.pdbx_description
1 polymer ?
#
loop_
_entity_poly.entity_id
_entity_poly.type
_entity_poly.pdbx_seq_one_letter_code
_entity_poly.pdbx_strand_id
1 'polypeptide(L)'
;MTFATPPAPEGWRALRPGTRVVVRTRLAPEGPVVSDGGTAHRWTDVIGFVTEVSDTGLRLRTDPAPGRGEPEEVAVAAADIETAKPVPPRPGRAGRAGRRG
;
A
#
# COMPACT_ATOMS: atom_id res chain seq x y z
N MET A 1 -3.58 3.49 24.58
CA MET A 1 -3.91 2.33 23.73
C MET A 1 -2.74 2.13 22.78
N THR A 2 -1.89 1.14 23.04
CA THR A 2 -0.72 0.84 22.20
C THR A 2 -1.20 0.00 21.02
N PHE A 3 -1.11 0.53 19.81
CA PHE A 3 -1.28 -0.27 18.61
C PHE A 3 -0.04 -1.16 18.48
N ALA A 4 -0.13 -2.39 18.99
CA ALA A 4 0.91 -3.37 18.78
C ALA A 4 0.97 -3.68 17.28
N THR A 5 2.05 -3.25 16.61
CA THR A 5 2.36 -3.69 15.26
C THR A 5 2.54 -5.21 15.32
N PRO A 6 1.70 -6.02 14.63
CA PRO A 6 1.93 -7.46 14.57
C PRO A 6 3.32 -7.74 13.96
N PRO A 7 4.01 -8.81 14.38
CA PRO A 7 5.29 -9.19 13.78
C PRO A 7 5.12 -9.27 12.26
N ALA A 8 6.04 -8.63 11.52
CA ALA A 8 5.97 -8.62 10.08
C ALA A 8 6.01 -10.08 9.58
N PRO A 9 5.05 -10.51 8.74
CA PRO A 9 5.12 -11.81 8.10
C PRO A 9 6.47 -11.98 7.39
N GLU A 10 7.00 -13.22 7.32
CA GLU A 10 8.26 -13.58 6.64
C GLU A 10 8.17 -13.37 5.12
N GLY A 11 8.11 -12.11 4.70
CA GLY A 11 7.88 -11.70 3.33
C GLY A 11 6.40 -11.62 2.94
N TRP A 12 6.17 -11.13 1.73
CA TRP A 12 4.84 -10.81 1.21
C TRP A 12 3.91 -12.03 1.09
N ARG A 13 4.47 -13.25 1.01
CA ARG A 13 3.71 -14.51 0.90
C ARG A 13 2.91 -14.84 2.16
N ALA A 14 3.34 -14.36 3.32
CA ALA A 14 2.62 -14.60 4.58
C ALA A 14 1.56 -13.51 4.89
N LEU A 15 1.33 -12.57 3.97
CA LEU A 15 0.20 -11.65 4.05
C LEU A 15 -1.13 -12.39 3.89
N ARG A 16 -2.19 -11.83 4.47
CA ARG A 16 -3.55 -12.39 4.37
C ARG A 16 -4.48 -11.42 3.64
N PRO A 17 -5.46 -11.92 2.86
CA PRO A 17 -6.54 -11.08 2.35
C PRO A 17 -7.19 -10.25 3.46
N GLY A 18 -7.55 -9.00 3.14
CA GLY A 18 -8.04 -7.99 4.08
C GLY A 18 -6.96 -7.22 4.83
N THR A 19 -5.68 -7.63 4.77
CA THR A 19 -4.59 -6.88 5.41
C THR A 19 -4.30 -5.61 4.63
N ARG A 20 -4.27 -4.46 5.31
CA ARG A 20 -3.80 -3.20 4.74
C ARG A 20 -2.28 -3.21 4.68
N VAL A 21 -1.71 -2.99 3.51
CA VAL A 21 -0.27 -3.10 3.26
C VAL A 21 0.23 -1.92 2.45
N VAL A 22 1.53 -1.66 2.58
CA VAL A 22 2.30 -0.95 1.56
C VAL A 22 3.22 -1.95 0.87
N VAL A 23 3.20 -1.95 -0.45
CA VAL A 23 4.04 -2.79 -1.30
C VAL A 23 4.95 -1.88 -2.11
N ARG A 24 6.25 -2.01 -1.90
CA ARG A 24 7.25 -1.39 -2.76
C ARG A 24 7.49 -2.28 -3.96
N THR A 25 7.24 -1.76 -5.14
CA THR A 25 7.36 -2.49 -6.41
C THR A 25 8.31 -1.79 -7.36
N ARG A 26 9.01 -2.57 -8.20
CA ARG A 26 9.75 -2.06 -9.35
C ARG A 26 8.79 -1.43 -10.32
N LEU A 27 9.19 -0.30 -10.90
CA LEU A 27 8.55 0.21 -12.11
C LEU A 27 9.14 -0.55 -13.29
N ALA A 28 8.29 -1.21 -14.08
CA ALA A 28 8.72 -1.72 -15.38
C ALA A 28 9.25 -0.52 -16.20
N PRO A 29 10.34 -0.68 -16.98
CA PRO A 29 10.95 0.41 -17.74
C PRO A 29 9.98 1.08 -18.75
N GLU A 30 8.87 0.43 -19.06
CA GLU A 30 7.84 0.87 -20.01
C GLU A 30 6.48 1.28 -19.37
N GLY A 31 6.40 1.36 -18.03
CA GLY A 31 5.22 1.87 -17.32
C GLY A 31 5.25 3.40 -17.13
N PRO A 32 4.09 4.06 -16.84
CA PRO A 32 4.03 5.50 -16.66
C PRO A 32 4.96 5.93 -15.52
N VAL A 33 6.04 6.60 -15.89
CA VAL A 33 6.94 7.29 -14.95
C VAL A 33 6.10 8.36 -14.27
N VAL A 34 5.88 8.23 -12.96
CA VAL A 34 5.43 9.37 -12.15
C VAL A 34 6.60 10.35 -12.13
N SER A 35 6.62 11.25 -13.10
CA SER A 35 7.72 12.16 -13.34
C SER A 35 7.50 13.44 -12.54
N ASP A 36 7.93 13.44 -11.28
CA ASP A 36 8.15 14.69 -10.54
C ASP A 36 9.52 15.25 -10.93
N GLY A 37 9.59 15.92 -12.08
CA GLY A 37 10.73 16.79 -12.41
C GLY A 37 12.03 16.11 -12.80
N GLY A 38 11.99 14.99 -13.55
CA GLY A 38 13.16 14.50 -14.32
C GLY A 38 14.05 13.45 -13.66
N THR A 39 13.62 12.86 -12.53
CA THR A 39 14.32 11.71 -11.94
C THR A 39 13.59 10.41 -12.30
N ALA A 40 14.29 9.47 -12.95
CA ALA A 40 13.74 8.14 -13.19
C ALA A 40 13.56 7.41 -11.86
N HIS A 41 12.32 7.31 -11.38
CA HIS A 41 12.00 6.52 -10.19
C HIS A 41 12.08 5.03 -10.56
N ARG A 42 13.00 4.30 -9.94
CA ARG A 42 13.13 2.84 -10.12
C ARG A 42 12.03 2.05 -9.41
N TRP A 43 11.37 2.67 -8.44
CA TRP A 43 10.43 2.04 -7.53
C TRP A 43 9.20 2.93 -7.32
N THR A 44 8.07 2.30 -7.03
CA THR A 44 6.86 2.97 -6.55
C THR A 44 6.27 2.20 -5.37
N ASP A 45 5.50 2.90 -4.53
CA ASP A 45 4.83 2.33 -3.36
C ASP A 45 3.32 2.28 -3.60
N VAL A 46 2.75 1.08 -3.58
CA VAL A 46 1.30 0.85 -3.69
C VAL A 46 0.74 0.60 -2.29
N ILE A 47 -0.28 1.37 -1.91
CA ILE A 47 -0.97 1.21 -0.62
C ILE A 47 -2.39 0.70 -0.88
N GLY A 48 -2.75 -0.41 -0.24
CA GLY A 48 -4.05 -1.03 -0.43
C GLY A 48 -4.33 -2.17 0.53
N PHE A 49 -5.45 -2.84 0.30
CA PHE A 49 -5.84 -4.05 0.98
C PHE A 49 -5.54 -5.26 0.10
N VAL A 50 -4.89 -6.27 0.66
CA VAL A 50 -4.66 -7.54 -0.04
C VAL A 50 -6.01 -8.18 -0.35
N THR A 51 -6.25 -8.52 -1.60
CA THR A 51 -7.44 -9.30 -2.02
C THR A 51 -7.04 -10.73 -2.34
N GLU A 52 -5.83 -10.95 -2.86
CA GLU A 52 -5.31 -12.26 -3.20
C GLU A 52 -3.79 -12.33 -2.96
N VAL A 53 -3.32 -13.51 -2.54
CA VAL A 53 -1.90 -13.87 -2.48
C VAL A 53 -1.73 -15.16 -3.26
N SER A 54 -0.81 -15.17 -4.22
CA SER A 54 -0.51 -16.34 -5.04
C SER A 54 0.99 -16.43 -5.33
N ASP A 55 1.43 -17.52 -5.95
CA ASP A 55 2.83 -17.66 -6.36
C ASP A 55 3.25 -16.63 -7.43
N THR A 56 2.28 -16.09 -8.18
CA THR A 56 2.52 -15.07 -9.21
C THR A 56 2.64 -13.66 -8.65
N GLY A 57 2.22 -13.42 -7.40
CA GLY A 57 2.32 -12.12 -6.74
C GLY A 57 1.13 -11.77 -5.83
N LEU A 58 0.81 -10.49 -5.77
CA LEU A 58 -0.28 -9.94 -4.95
C LEU A 58 -1.34 -9.29 -5.83
N ARG A 59 -2.61 -9.43 -5.43
CA ARG A 59 -3.67 -8.50 -5.84
C ARG A 59 -4.07 -7.60 -4.69
N LEU A 60 -4.20 -6.32 -4.98
CA LEU A 60 -4.53 -5.29 -4.02
C LEU A 60 -5.75 -4.51 -4.51
N ARG A 61 -6.64 -4.15 -3.60
CA ARG A 61 -7.57 -3.02 -3.80
C ARG A 61 -6.93 -1.78 -3.20
N THR A 62 -6.68 -0.75 -4.01
CA THR A 62 -6.00 0.47 -3.55
C THR A 62 -6.79 1.16 -2.45
N ASP A 63 -6.07 1.84 -1.56
CA ASP A 63 -6.65 2.65 -0.49
C ASP A 63 -6.24 4.12 -0.70
N PRO A 64 -6.91 4.86 -1.61
CA PRO A 64 -6.67 6.28 -1.81
C PRO A 64 -7.18 7.09 -0.62
N ALA A 65 -6.54 8.23 -0.33
CA ALA A 65 -7.07 9.13 0.70
C ALA A 65 -8.46 9.67 0.29
N PRO A 66 -9.34 9.99 1.26
CA PRO A 66 -10.64 10.57 0.94
C PRO A 66 -10.49 11.79 0.00
N GLY A 67 -11.18 11.75 -1.15
CA GLY A 67 -11.12 12.80 -2.17
C GLY A 67 -9.90 12.75 -3.11
N ARG A 68 -9.08 11.68 -3.08
CA ARG A 68 -7.92 11.48 -3.98
C ARG A 68 -8.15 10.47 -5.12
N GLY A 69 -9.37 10.00 -5.30
CA GLY A 69 -9.73 9.00 -6.32
C GLY A 69 -10.57 7.86 -5.75
N GLU A 70 -11.00 6.96 -6.64
CA GLU A 70 -11.72 5.75 -6.27
C GLU A 70 -10.75 4.58 -6.05
N PRO A 71 -11.07 3.61 -5.17
CA PRO A 71 -10.32 2.38 -5.06
C PRO A 71 -10.32 1.57 -6.36
N GLU A 72 -9.16 1.10 -6.78
CA GLU A 72 -8.93 0.33 -8.00
C GLU A 72 -8.25 -1.01 -7.66
N GLU A 73 -8.41 -2.01 -8.53
CA GLU A 73 -7.69 -3.27 -8.40
C GLU A 73 -6.34 -3.20 -9.11
N VAL A 74 -5.29 -3.58 -8.40
CA VAL A 74 -3.91 -3.57 -8.89
C VAL A 74 -3.27 -4.93 -8.64
N ALA A 75 -2.67 -5.50 -9.68
CA ALA A 75 -1.82 -6.68 -9.58
C ALA A 75 -0.34 -6.25 -9.49
N VAL A 76 0.40 -6.87 -8.57
CA VAL A 76 1.84 -6.67 -8.42
C VAL A 76 2.53 -8.02 -8.60
N ALA A 77 3.37 -8.15 -9.61
CA ALA A 77 4.05 -9.40 -9.92
C ALA A 77 5.11 -9.73 -8.85
N ALA A 78 5.26 -11.01 -8.51
CA ALA A 78 6.22 -11.49 -7.53
C ALA A 78 7.67 -11.03 -7.81
N ALA A 79 8.05 -10.90 -9.09
CA ALA A 79 9.37 -10.46 -9.52
C ALA A 79 9.62 -8.96 -9.27
N ASP A 80 8.56 -8.17 -9.15
CA ASP A 80 8.64 -6.73 -8.96
C ASP A 80 8.52 -6.31 -7.48
N ILE A 81 8.03 -7.20 -6.62
CA ILE A 81 7.91 -6.95 -5.17
C ILE A 81 9.30 -6.89 -4.54
N GLU A 82 9.71 -5.69 -4.12
CA GLU A 82 10.92 -5.49 -3.34
C GLU A 82 10.66 -5.72 -1.85
N THR A 83 9.59 -5.12 -1.33
CA THR A 83 9.17 -5.30 0.06
C THR A 83 7.66 -5.17 0.17
N ALA A 84 7.06 -5.84 1.15
CA ALA A 84 5.68 -5.62 1.54
C ALA A 84 5.58 -5.65 3.07
N LYS A 85 4.84 -4.71 3.64
CA LYS A 85 4.61 -4.66 5.09
C LYS A 85 3.17 -4.30 5.43
N PRO A 86 2.57 -4.93 6.46
CA PRO A 86 1.33 -4.46 7.04
C PRO A 86 1.47 -3.02 7.52
N VAL A 87 0.41 -2.23 7.33
CA VAL A 87 0.32 -0.86 7.83
C VAL A 87 -0.91 -0.70 8.71
N PRO A 88 -0.86 0.14 9.75
CA PRO A 88 -2.02 0.40 10.59
C PRO A 88 -3.22 0.92 9.77
N PRO A 89 -4.44 0.77 10.29
CA PRO A 89 -5.61 1.46 9.77
C PRO A 89 -5.36 2.97 9.69
N ARG A 90 -6.07 3.66 8.79
CA ARG A 90 -5.99 5.12 8.73
C ARG A 90 -6.33 5.70 10.11
N PRO A 91 -5.54 6.65 10.63
CA PRO A 91 -5.95 7.41 11.80
C PRO A 91 -7.30 8.05 11.50
N GLY A 92 -8.31 7.72 12.30
CA GLY A 92 -9.57 8.47 12.27
C GLY A 92 -9.24 9.93 12.54
N ARG A 93 -9.77 10.86 11.74
CA ARG A 93 -9.66 12.29 12.07
C ARG A 93 -10.28 12.46 13.45
N ALA A 94 -9.46 12.62 14.49
CA ALA A 94 -9.91 13.17 15.75
C ALA A 94 -10.42 14.56 15.39
N GLY A 95 -11.75 14.70 15.29
CA GLY A 95 -12.38 15.99 15.09
C GLY A 95 -11.81 16.91 16.14
N ARG A 96 -11.15 17.98 15.71
CA ARG A 96 -10.84 19.11 16.58
C ARG A 96 -12.20 19.70 16.96
N ALA A 97 -12.87 19.10 17.94
CA ALA A 97 -13.98 19.71 18.65
C ALA A 97 -13.38 20.97 19.26
N GLY A 98 -13.72 22.10 18.63
CA GLY A 98 -13.19 23.40 18.99
C GLY A 98 -13.48 23.66 20.46
N ARG A 99 -12.42 23.95 21.22
CA ARG A 99 -12.53 24.87 22.34
C ARG A 99 -13.06 26.21 21.79
N ARG A 100 -14.34 26.45 22.00
CA ARG A 100 -14.96 27.77 22.19
C ARG A 100 -15.91 27.52 23.37
N GLY A 101 -15.66 28.03 24.57
CA GLY A 101 -15.40 29.43 24.85
C GLY A 101 -16.75 30.06 25.07
#